data_AF-A0A7C2FM43-F1
#
_entry.id   AF-A0A7C2FM43-F1
#
_cell.length_a   1.000
_cell.length_b   1.000
_cell.length_c   1.000
_cell.angle_alpha   90.00
_cell.angle_beta   90.00
_cell.angle_gamma   90.00
#
_symmetry.space_group_name_H-M   'P 1'
#
loop_
_entity.id
_entity.type
_entity.pdbx_description
1 polymer ?
#
loop_
_entity_poly.entity_id
_entity_poly.type
_entity_poly.pdbx_seq_one_letter_code
_entity_poly.pdbx_strand_id
1 'polypeptide(L)'
;VRLAKFNDELDRNGAGYLLFMRFIPLFPFFLINLCAGLTNLKLRTFLWTTAVGILPGSLVFTYAGRQIREINSLGDIMTPQVYGAFILLGAFAVIPVIYKKVKEFKERKS
;
A
#
# COMPACT_ATOMS: atom_id res chain seq x y z
N VAL A 1 23.07 -6.20 24.37
CA VAL A 1 23.37 -4.83 23.87
C VAL A 1 22.60 -4.45 22.59
N ARG A 2 22.44 -5.31 21.57
CA ARG A 2 21.71 -4.96 20.32
C ARG A 2 20.19 -4.74 20.49
N LEU A 3 19.52 -5.52 21.34
CA LEU A 3 18.08 -5.42 21.60
C LEU A 3 17.68 -4.10 22.29
N ALA A 4 18.52 -3.59 23.19
CA ALA A 4 18.27 -2.32 23.88
C ALA A 4 18.24 -1.15 22.90
N LYS A 5 19.17 -1.13 21.93
CA LYS A 5 19.25 -0.08 20.91
C LYS A 5 18.06 -0.11 19.95
N PHE A 6 17.57 -1.31 19.62
CA PHE A 6 16.36 -1.48 18.80
C PHE A 6 15.09 -1.03 19.54
N ASN A 7 14.96 -1.37 20.82
CA ASN A 7 13.85 -0.91 21.64
C ASN A 7 13.86 0.61 21.82
N ASP A 8 15.01 1.23 22.06
CA ASP A 8 15.15 2.68 22.22
C ASP A 8 14.77 3.43 20.93
N GLU A 9 15.17 2.87 19.78
CA GLU A 9 14.78 3.38 18.46
C GLU A 9 13.26 3.29 18.23
N LEU A 10 12.64 2.17 18.58
CA LEU A 10 11.18 2.02 18.51
C LEU A 10 10.45 2.96 19.48
N ASP A 11 11.03 3.25 20.63
CA ASP A 11 10.41 4.12 21.63
C ASP A 11 10.46 5.60 21.20
N ARG A 12 11.49 6.00 20.47
CA ARG A 12 11.62 7.36 19.90
C ARG A 12 10.88 7.52 18.57
N ASN A 13 11.00 6.54 17.66
CA ASN A 13 10.57 6.67 16.27
C ASN A 13 9.41 5.74 15.87
N GLY A 14 8.94 4.87 16.77
CA GLY A 14 7.86 3.91 16.51
C GLY A 14 6.56 4.54 16.01
N ALA A 15 6.27 5.77 16.45
CA ALA A 15 5.13 6.53 15.93
C ALA A 15 5.22 6.80 14.42
N GLY A 16 6.38 7.29 13.97
CA GLY A 16 6.64 7.60 12.56
C GLY A 16 6.63 6.35 11.69
N TYR A 17 7.25 5.26 12.17
CA TYR A 17 7.23 3.98 11.46
C TYR A 17 5.81 3.43 11.29
N LEU A 18 4.98 3.47 12.35
CA LEU A 18 3.59 3.01 12.28
C LEU A 18 2.75 3.88 11.33
N LEU A 19 2.89 5.20 11.38
CA LEU A 19 2.16 6.10 10.47
C LEU A 19 2.56 5.87 9.02
N PHE A 20 3.85 5.74 8.74
CA PHE A 20 4.35 5.49 7.39
C PHE A 20 3.77 4.18 6.81
N MET A 21 3.81 3.09 7.58
CA MET A 21 3.23 1.81 7.16
C MET A 21 1.70 1.87 7.00
N ARG A 22 1.01 2.77 7.71
CA ARG A 22 -0.45 2.94 7.62
C ARG A 22 -0.87 3.81 6.44
N PHE A 23 -0.06 4.80 6.07
CA PHE A 23 -0.34 5.65 4.92
C PHE A 23 0.03 4.99 3.59
N ILE A 24 1.03 4.11 3.59
CA ILE A 24 1.42 3.32 2.41
C ILE A 24 0.69 1.98 2.45
N PRO A 25 -0.33 1.73 1.60
CA PRO A 25 -1.17 0.53 1.65
C PRO A 25 -0.49 -0.71 1.04
N LEU A 26 0.84 -0.80 1.12
CA LEU A 26 1.61 -1.95 0.62
C LEU A 26 1.54 -3.14 1.57
N PHE A 27 1.36 -2.88 2.88
CA PHE A 27 1.38 -3.93 3.90
C PHE A 27 -0.03 -4.24 4.40
N PRO A 28 -0.36 -5.54 4.59
CA PRO A 28 -1.62 -5.92 5.20
C PRO A 28 -1.75 -5.39 6.63
N PHE A 29 -2.93 -4.90 7.00
CA PHE A 29 -3.18 -4.30 8.32
C PHE A 29 -2.94 -5.28 9.48
N PHE A 30 -3.27 -6.56 9.30
CA PHE A 30 -3.03 -7.59 10.32
C PHE A 30 -1.54 -7.78 10.61
N LEU A 31 -0.69 -7.66 9.58
CA LEU A 31 0.75 -7.87 9.70
C LEU A 31 1.38 -6.74 10.53
N ILE A 32 0.97 -5.50 10.28
CA ILE A 32 1.40 -4.33 11.06
C ILE A 32 1.03 -4.51 12.54
N ASN A 33 -0.19 -4.97 12.82
CA ASN A 33 -0.65 -5.20 14.20
C ASN A 33 0.11 -6.34 14.89
N LEU A 34 0.40 -7.43 14.16
CA LEU A 34 1.19 -8.53 14.69
C LEU A 34 2.62 -8.06 15.04
N CYS A 35 3.27 -7.33 14.12
CA CYS A 35 4.58 -6.75 14.37
C CYS A 35 4.55 -5.79 15.56
N ALA A 36 3.55 -4.92 15.67
CA ALA A 36 3.40 -4.03 16.81
C ALA A 36 3.26 -4.80 18.13
N GLY A 37 2.45 -5.86 18.16
CA GLY A 37 2.26 -6.72 19.34
C GLY A 37 3.50 -7.53 19.74
N LEU A 38 4.43 -7.75 18.82
CA LEU A 38 5.72 -8.40 19.07
C LEU A 38 6.83 -7.43 19.48
N THR A 39 6.55 -6.12 19.53
CA THR A 39 7.51 -5.07 19.90
C THR A 39 7.15 -4.40 21.23
N ASN A 40 8.10 -3.69 21.84
CA ASN A 40 7.88 -2.93 23.09
C ASN A 40 7.19 -1.57 22.84
N LEU A 41 6.35 -1.47 21.82
CA LEU A 41 5.69 -0.22 21.44
C LEU A 41 4.64 0.16 22.48
N LYS A 42 4.70 1.39 22.98
CA LYS A 42 3.71 1.90 23.95
C LYS A 42 2.30 1.83 23.36
N LEU A 43 1.36 1.29 24.13
CA LEU A 43 -0.05 1.19 23.71
C LEU A 43 -0.64 2.53 23.26
N ARG A 44 -0.29 3.62 23.96
CA ARG A 44 -0.72 4.97 23.59
C ARG A 44 -0.25 5.34 22.17
N THR A 45 1.01 5.06 21.85
CA THR A 45 1.59 5.29 20.52
C THR A 45 0.85 4.49 19.45
N PHE A 46 0.58 3.21 19.73
CA PHE A 46 -0.20 2.38 18.82
C PHE A 46 -1.61 2.93 18.60
N LEU A 47 -2.33 3.33 19.64
CA LEU A 47 -3.70 3.82 19.54
C LEU A 47 -3.82 5.10 18.71
N TRP A 48 -3.04 6.13 19.03
CA TRP A 48 -3.17 7.41 18.32
C TRP A 48 -2.68 7.31 16.87
N THR A 49 -1.59 6.57 16.60
CA THR A 49 -1.12 6.38 15.22
C THR A 49 -2.09 5.56 14.39
N THR A 50 -2.80 4.61 15.01
CA THR A 50 -3.87 3.87 14.33
C THR A 50 -5.05 4.79 14.00
N ALA A 51 -5.50 5.58 14.97
CA ALA A 51 -6.59 6.53 14.74
C ALA A 51 -6.27 7.51 13.61
N VAL A 52 -5.11 8.15 13.66
CA VAL A 52 -4.66 9.09 12.61
C VAL A 52 -4.40 8.38 11.28
N GLY A 53 -3.77 7.21 11.31
CA GLY A 53 -3.40 6.45 10.12
C GLY A 53 -4.58 5.96 9.29
N ILE A 54 -5.72 5.67 9.93
CA ILE A 54 -6.93 5.19 9.25
C ILE A 54 -7.68 6.33 8.54
N LEU A 55 -7.62 7.56 9.06
CA LEU A 55 -8.44 8.68 8.56
C LEU A 55 -8.32 8.93 7.05
N PRO A 56 -7.12 9.02 6.43
CA PRO A 56 -7.03 9.26 4.99
C PRO A 56 -7.69 8.16 4.17
N GLY A 57 -7.45 6.90 4.54
CA GLY A 57 -8.07 5.74 3.90
C GLY A 57 -9.59 5.79 4.03
N SER A 58 -10.11 6.01 5.23
CA SER A 58 -11.54 6.15 5.48
C SER A 58 -12.17 7.28 4.66
N LEU A 59 -11.52 8.46 4.57
CA LEU A 59 -12.02 9.57 3.75
C LEU A 59 -12.10 9.19 2.27
N VAL A 60 -11.04 8.56 1.73
CA VAL A 60 -11.03 8.07 0.34
C VAL A 60 -12.14 7.04 0.12
N PHE A 61 -12.30 6.07 1.02
CA PHE A 61 -13.35 5.05 0.92
C PHE A 61 -14.76 5.63 1.03
N THR A 62 -15.00 6.57 1.95
CA THR A 62 -16.31 7.23 2.09
C THR A 62 -16.62 8.11 0.89
N TYR A 63 -15.62 8.81 0.34
CA TYR A 63 -15.78 9.60 -0.89
C TYR A 63 -16.05 8.72 -2.11
N ALA A 64 -15.30 7.63 -2.26
CA ALA A 64 -15.57 6.62 -3.29
C ALA A 64 -16.97 6.00 -3.12
N GLY A 65 -17.37 5.68 -1.88
CA GLY A 65 -18.71 5.19 -1.55
C GLY A 65 -19.82 6.17 -1.92
N ARG A 66 -19.59 7.48 -1.79
CA ARG A 66 -20.52 8.51 -2.27
C ARG A 66 -20.64 8.50 -3.79
N GLN A 67 -19.53 8.32 -4.52
CA GLN A 67 -19.52 8.23 -5.98
C GLN A 67 -20.15 6.93 -6.50
N ILE A 68 -20.12 5.84 -5.73
CA ILE A 68 -20.81 4.60 -6.09
C ILE A 68 -22.33 4.83 -6.27
N ARG A 69 -22.94 5.81 -5.60
CA ARG A 69 -24.35 6.18 -5.83
C ARG A 69 -24.61 6.83 -7.20
N GLU A 70 -23.59 7.39 -7.86
CA GLU A 70 -23.69 7.92 -9.22
C GLU A 70 -23.47 6.84 -10.29
N ILE A 71 -22.91 5.68 -9.92
CA ILE A 71 -22.78 4.50 -10.78
C ILE A 71 -24.16 3.82 -10.83
N ASN A 72 -25.04 4.27 -11.72
CA ASN A 72 -26.39 3.72 -11.88
C ASN A 72 -26.42 2.47 -12.78
N SER A 73 -25.30 2.13 -13.43
CA SER A 73 -25.13 0.92 -14.22
C SER A 73 -23.66 0.51 -14.32
N LEU A 74 -23.39 -0.81 -14.48
CA LEU A 74 -22.06 -1.33 -14.87
C LEU A 74 -21.55 -0.70 -16.17
N GLY A 75 -22.43 -0.10 -16.99
CA GLY A 75 -22.11 0.68 -18.17
C GLY A 75 -21.42 2.02 -17.90
N ASP A 76 -21.61 2.64 -16.73
CA ASP A 76 -20.94 3.90 -16.36
C ASP A 76 -19.47 3.70 -15.95
N ILE A 77 -19.07 2.44 -15.74
CA ILE A 77 -17.67 2.07 -15.49
C ILE A 77 -16.91 1.92 -16.82
N MET A 78 -17.62 1.81 -17.96
CA MET A 78 -17.03 1.70 -19.29
C MET A 78 -16.69 3.09 -19.87
N THR A 79 -16.08 3.96 -19.06
CA THR A 79 -15.61 5.27 -19.52
C THR A 79 -14.29 5.13 -20.30
N PRO A 80 -14.00 6.02 -21.26
CA PRO A 80 -12.71 6.06 -21.97
C PRO A 80 -11.50 6.05 -21.02
N GLN A 81 -11.64 6.65 -19.83
CA GLN A 81 -10.64 6.69 -18.77
C GLN A 81 -10.37 5.31 -18.18
N VAL A 82 -11.40 4.49 -17.97
CA VAL A 82 -11.26 3.13 -17.45
C VAL A 82 -10.62 2.21 -18.49
N TYR A 83 -10.98 2.35 -19.76
CA TYR A 83 -10.27 1.66 -20.85
C TYR A 83 -8.79 2.06 -20.90
N GLY A 84 -8.49 3.35 -20.76
CA GLY A 84 -7.11 3.85 -20.64
C GLY A 84 -6.35 3.24 -19.47
N ALA A 85 -6.99 3.14 -18.30
CA ALA A 85 -6.40 2.51 -17.12
C ALA A 85 -6.12 1.02 -17.32
N PHE A 86 -7.03 0.27 -17.94
CA PHE A 86 -6.81 -1.15 -18.27
C PHE A 86 -5.71 -1.36 -19.31
N ILE A 87 -5.64 -0.50 -20.34
CA ILE A 87 -4.55 -0.54 -21.34
C ILE A 87 -3.21 -0.26 -20.66
N LEU A 88 -3.14 0.74 -19.78
CA LEU A 88 -1.94 1.09 -19.04
C LEU A 88 -1.49 -0.07 -18.13
N LEU A 89 -2.44 -0.68 -17.42
CA LEU A 89 -2.19 -1.84 -16.56
C LEU A 89 -1.68 -3.03 -17.38
N GLY A 90 -2.30 -3.31 -18.54
CA GLY A 90 -1.84 -4.32 -19.49
C GLY A 90 -0.44 -4.04 -20.01
N ALA A 91 -0.13 -2.79 -20.35
CA ALA A 91 1.21 -2.38 -20.77
C ALA A 91 2.23 -2.62 -19.66
N PHE A 92 1.93 -2.20 -18.41
CA PHE A 92 2.80 -2.46 -17.25
C PHE A 92 3.05 -3.95 -17.00
N ALA A 93 2.03 -4.78 -17.15
CA ALA A 93 2.16 -6.24 -16.99
C ALA A 93 3.06 -6.87 -18.07
N VAL A 94 3.10 -6.28 -19.28
CA VAL A 94 3.86 -6.80 -20.42
C VAL A 94 5.33 -6.36 -20.43
N ILE A 95 5.66 -5.22 -19.80
CA ILE A 95 7.05 -4.72 -19.66
C ILE A 95 8.05 -5.78 -19.16
N PRO A 96 7.82 -6.49 -18.04
CA PRO A 96 8.78 -7.48 -17.53
C PRO A 96 8.95 -8.67 -18.48
N VAL A 97 7.88 -9.05 -19.20
CA VAL A 97 7.91 -10.16 -20.17
C VAL A 97 8.74 -9.76 -21.39
N ILE A 98 8.52 -8.57 -21.95
CA ILE A 98 9.30 -8.05 -23.08
C ILE A 98 10.77 -7.90 -22.68
N TYR A 99 11.05 -7.32 -21.51
CA TYR A 99 12.41 -7.15 -21.01
C TYR A 99 13.16 -8.48 -20.92
N LYS A 100 12.53 -9.50 -20.32
CA LYS A 100 13.11 -10.84 -20.23
C LYS A 100 13.36 -11.45 -21.61
N LYS A 101 12.39 -11.34 -22.52
CA LYS A 101 12.49 -11.90 -23.88
C LYS A 101 13.58 -11.23 -24.71
N VAL A 102 13.76 -9.91 -24.58
CA VAL A 102 14.82 -9.15 -25.26
C VAL A 102 16.20 -9.51 -24.71
N LYS A 103 16.33 -9.66 -23.39
CA LYS A 103 17.58 -10.10 -22.75
C LYS A 103 17.98 -11.51 -23.21
N GLU A 104 17.05 -12.46 -23.19
CA GLU A 104 17.27 -13.83 -23.65
C GLU A 104 17.64 -13.90 -25.15
N PHE A 105 17.05 -13.04 -25.99
CA PHE A 105 17.38 -12.97 -27.42
C PHE A 105 18.79 -12.40 -27.66
N LYS A 106 19.24 -11.46 -26.82
CA LYS A 106 20.58 -10.88 -26.91
C LYS A 106 21.65 -11.85 -26.42
N GLU A 107 21.36 -12.65 -25.38
CA GLU A 107 22.26 -13.69 -24.86
C GLU A 107 22.39 -14.90 -25.80
N ARG A 108 21.35 -15.24 -26.58
CA ARG A 108 21.43 -16.32 -27.59
C ARG A 108 22.23 -15.97 -28.85
N LYS A 109 22.53 -14.68 -29.07
CA LYS A 109 23.24 -14.18 -30.26
C LYS A 109 24.70 -13.77 -29.98
N SER A 110 25.13 -13.85 -28.71
CA SER A 110 26.51 -13.74 -28.26
C SER A 110 27.09 -15.12 -27.97
#